data_AF-A0AAV6B0L8-F1
#
_entry.id   AF-A0AAV6B0L8-F1
#
_cell.length_a   1.000
_cell.length_b   1.000
_cell.length_c   1.000
_cell.angle_alpha   90.00
_cell.angle_beta   90.00
_cell.angle_gamma   90.00
#
_symmetry.space_group_name_H-M   'P 1'
#
loop_
_entity.id
_entity.type
_entity.pdbx_description
1 polymer ?
#
loop_
_entity_poly.entity_id
_entity_poly.type
_entity_poly.pdbx_seq_one_letter_code
_entity_poly.pdbx_strand_id
1 'polypeptide(L)'
;MSRLSLMLSAGLAIAAIHVFAQETPLAPPTAGAPPIPAPDPSALKWDSESKEFNAKPGETSAPFTFSVTNVSKYSVAINKLSTSCGCTAAQLPTTPYTLQPGSNVSISVSMDLSGKVGAVTKSVTVDSTAGFKSLLVKANIPQPAAVVGTTPAHAPANNAMGDRAKNIQNALADRQAVFKGECATCHVDKGVGKMGAELYVASCGICHDAEHRAAMVPDLKVPRSPRDISFWQKWIMEGKPGTLMPAFAQAHGGPLTQEQIDSLTVYLNETMPRQAVAATPVAPPAPASLQKN
;
A
#
# COMPACT_ATOMS: atom_id res chain seq x y z
N MET A 1 -28.62 -67.75 86.28
CA MET A 1 -29.85 -67.15 85.71
C MET A 1 -29.72 -65.63 85.80
N SER A 2 -30.20 -64.90 84.78
CA SER A 2 -30.33 -63.42 84.68
C SER A 2 -29.04 -62.59 84.59
N ARG A 3 -28.70 -62.03 83.41
CA ARG A 3 -29.16 -60.73 82.83
C ARG A 3 -28.50 -59.52 83.55
N LEU A 4 -27.46 -58.92 82.97
CA LEU A 4 -27.49 -57.80 82.01
C LEU A 4 -28.11 -56.51 82.61
N SER A 5 -27.27 -55.51 82.87
CA SER A 5 -27.57 -54.09 82.61
C SER A 5 -26.28 -53.26 82.69
N LEU A 6 -26.00 -52.64 81.54
CA LEU A 6 -24.97 -51.69 81.21
C LEU A 6 -25.48 -50.29 81.57
N MET A 7 -24.70 -49.45 82.25
CA MET A 7 -24.87 -47.99 82.18
C MET A 7 -23.49 -47.33 82.06
N LEU A 8 -23.42 -46.48 81.04
CA LEU A 8 -22.27 -45.92 80.38
C LEU A 8 -22.14 -44.46 80.82
N SER A 9 -21.09 -44.09 81.55
CA SER A 9 -20.77 -42.70 81.88
C SER A 9 -19.69 -42.17 80.94
N ALA A 10 -20.09 -41.32 79.99
CA ALA A 10 -19.21 -40.65 79.05
C ALA A 10 -18.47 -39.48 79.74
N GLY A 11 -17.15 -39.62 79.90
CA GLY A 11 -16.25 -38.51 80.24
C GLY A 11 -15.76 -37.83 78.95
N LEU A 12 -16.10 -36.55 78.78
CA LEU A 12 -15.64 -35.73 77.65
C LEU A 12 -14.21 -35.23 77.94
N ALA A 13 -13.22 -35.85 77.33
CA ALA A 13 -11.83 -35.38 77.36
C ALA A 13 -11.61 -34.33 76.26
N ILE A 14 -11.29 -33.09 76.65
CA ILE A 14 -10.88 -32.02 75.75
C ILE A 14 -9.41 -32.26 75.39
N ALA A 15 -9.13 -32.70 74.17
CA ALA A 15 -7.77 -32.82 73.65
C ALA A 15 -7.30 -31.45 73.12
N ALA A 16 -6.29 -30.86 73.76
CA ALA A 16 -5.61 -29.66 73.30
C ALA A 16 -4.71 -30.00 72.10
N ILE A 17 -5.19 -29.67 70.90
CA ILE A 17 -4.45 -29.80 69.64
C ILE A 17 -3.36 -28.71 69.63
N HIS A 18 -2.11 -29.11 69.86
CA HIS A 18 -0.97 -28.23 69.68
C HIS A 18 -0.63 -28.17 68.19
N VAL A 19 -1.01 -27.08 67.54
CA VAL A 19 -0.59 -26.76 66.16
C VAL A 19 0.87 -26.30 66.22
N PHE A 20 1.79 -27.17 65.83
CA PHE A 20 3.16 -26.76 65.51
C PHE A 20 3.14 -26.02 64.17
N ALA A 21 3.39 -24.71 64.21
CA ALA A 21 3.70 -23.94 63.02
C ALA A 21 5.07 -24.39 62.50
N GLN A 22 5.08 -25.20 61.44
CA GLN A 22 6.30 -25.45 60.67
C GLN A 22 6.47 -24.27 59.71
N GLU A 23 7.48 -23.44 59.95
CA GLU A 23 7.92 -22.43 58.98
C GLU A 23 8.41 -23.17 57.73
N THR A 24 7.64 -23.08 56.65
CA THR A 24 8.09 -23.49 55.31
C THR A 24 9.35 -22.70 54.98
N PRO A 25 10.48 -23.35 54.64
CA PRO A 25 11.66 -22.63 54.18
C PRO A 25 11.29 -21.78 52.96
N LEU A 26 11.43 -20.46 53.08
CA LEU A 26 11.32 -19.56 51.95
C LEU A 26 12.33 -19.99 50.90
N ALA A 27 11.85 -20.32 49.70
CA ALA A 27 12.71 -20.52 48.55
C ALA A 27 13.64 -19.29 48.41
N PRO A 28 14.93 -19.48 48.07
CA PRO A 28 15.83 -18.36 47.88
C PRO A 28 15.26 -17.42 46.80
N PRO A 29 15.45 -16.10 46.93
CA PRO A 29 14.96 -15.15 45.93
C PRO A 29 15.55 -15.55 44.58
N THR A 30 14.69 -15.86 43.62
CA THR A 30 15.06 -16.09 42.23
C THR A 30 15.92 -14.91 41.80
N ALA A 31 17.18 -15.18 41.43
CA ALA A 31 18.10 -14.17 40.94
C ALA A 31 17.37 -13.27 39.94
N GLY A 32 17.34 -11.97 40.23
CA GLY A 32 16.65 -10.98 39.41
C GLY A 32 17.07 -11.16 37.95
N ALA A 33 16.08 -11.22 37.06
CA ALA A 33 16.33 -11.30 35.63
C ALA A 33 17.36 -10.22 35.24
N PRO A 34 18.42 -10.57 34.48
CA PRO A 34 19.44 -9.61 34.08
C PRO A 34 18.77 -8.39 33.41
N PRO A 35 19.31 -7.17 33.62
CA PRO A 35 18.74 -5.96 33.05
C PRO A 35 18.60 -6.14 31.54
N ILE A 36 17.39 -5.91 31.02
CA ILE A 36 17.08 -6.01 29.59
C ILE A 36 18.06 -5.08 28.86
N PRO A 37 18.99 -5.61 28.05
CA PRO A 37 19.92 -4.79 27.30
C PRO A 37 19.14 -3.85 26.37
N ALA A 38 19.66 -2.64 26.15
CA ALA A 38 19.09 -1.75 25.14
C ALA A 38 19.01 -2.46 23.77
N PRO A 39 18.00 -2.15 22.93
CA PRO A 39 17.87 -2.77 21.61
C PRO A 39 19.15 -2.63 20.79
N ASP A 40 19.77 -3.75 20.42
CA ASP A 40 20.95 -3.79 19.56
C ASP A 40 20.56 -4.33 18.17
N PRO A 41 20.46 -3.49 17.14
CA PRO A 41 20.07 -3.92 15.80
C PRO A 41 21.09 -4.88 15.14
N SER A 42 22.29 -5.02 15.70
CA SER A 42 23.31 -5.96 15.24
C SER A 42 23.24 -7.34 15.91
N ALA A 43 22.37 -7.51 16.91
CA ALA A 43 22.20 -8.78 17.64
C ALA A 43 21.69 -9.94 16.75
N LEU A 44 21.02 -9.62 15.65
CA LEU A 44 20.46 -10.59 14.70
C LEU A 44 21.18 -10.50 13.36
N LYS A 45 21.80 -11.62 12.96
CA LYS A 45 22.40 -11.80 11.63
C LYS A 45 21.40 -12.50 10.71
N TRP A 46 21.19 -11.93 9.54
CA TRP A 46 20.26 -12.42 8.51
C TRP A 46 21.05 -13.05 7.36
N ASP A 47 20.50 -14.10 6.76
CA ASP A 47 21.07 -14.70 5.55
C ASP A 47 20.93 -13.77 4.33
N SER A 48 19.84 -13.02 4.26
CA SER A 48 19.62 -11.92 3.33
C SER A 48 18.57 -10.95 3.87
N GLU A 49 18.58 -9.71 3.39
CA GLU A 49 17.52 -8.73 3.65
C GLU A 49 16.50 -8.66 2.51
N SER A 50 16.82 -9.30 1.37
CA SER A 50 15.95 -9.38 0.20
C SER A 50 15.99 -10.78 -0.43
N LYS A 51 14.84 -11.30 -0.83
CA LYS A 51 14.73 -12.56 -1.59
C LYS A 51 13.89 -12.31 -2.84
N GLU A 52 14.26 -12.97 -3.92
CA GLU A 52 13.60 -12.86 -5.22
C GLU A 52 13.15 -14.22 -5.72
N PHE A 53 11.97 -14.27 -6.32
CA PHE A 53 11.37 -15.45 -6.91
C PHE A 53 10.94 -15.14 -8.35
N ASN A 54 11.35 -15.97 -9.30
CA ASN A 54 10.92 -15.86 -10.69
C ASN A 54 9.86 -16.92 -10.94
N ALA A 55 8.60 -16.49 -11.02
CA ALA A 55 7.50 -17.40 -11.18
C ALA A 55 7.46 -17.99 -12.60
N LYS A 56 6.94 -19.20 -12.74
CA LYS A 56 6.62 -19.80 -14.03
C LYS A 56 5.17 -19.46 -14.42
N PRO A 57 4.83 -19.50 -15.71
CA PRO A 57 3.44 -19.34 -16.14
C PRO A 57 2.53 -20.32 -15.40
N GLY A 58 1.48 -19.80 -14.76
CA GLY A 58 0.51 -20.59 -14.00
C GLY A 58 0.85 -20.81 -12.52
N GLU A 59 2.02 -20.40 -12.03
CA GLU A 59 2.31 -20.45 -10.59
C GLU A 59 1.49 -19.40 -9.83
N THR A 60 0.80 -19.85 -8.78
CA THR A 60 -0.10 -19.02 -7.97
C THR A 60 0.50 -18.59 -6.64
N SER A 61 1.70 -19.06 -6.29
CA SER A 61 2.35 -18.75 -5.01
C SER A 61 3.86 -18.65 -5.15
N ALA A 62 4.47 -17.66 -4.51
CA ALA A 62 5.92 -17.53 -4.36
C ALA A 62 6.33 -17.79 -2.90
N PRO A 63 7.06 -18.88 -2.62
CA PRO A 63 7.65 -19.13 -1.31
C PRO A 63 8.99 -18.40 -1.15
N PHE A 64 9.23 -17.88 0.05
CA PHE A 64 10.51 -17.32 0.48
C PHE A 64 10.84 -17.81 1.89
N THR A 65 12.12 -17.97 2.16
CA THR A 65 12.62 -18.33 3.50
C THR A 65 13.77 -17.40 3.86
N PHE A 66 13.67 -16.78 5.03
CA PHE A 66 14.76 -16.04 5.66
C PHE A 66 15.27 -16.84 6.85
N SER A 67 16.59 -16.91 7.01
CA SER A 67 17.21 -17.49 8.20
C SER A 67 17.81 -16.36 9.04
N VAL A 68 17.50 -16.36 10.32
CA VAL A 68 18.01 -15.41 11.28
C VAL A 68 18.73 -16.13 12.40
N THR A 69 19.93 -15.67 12.71
CA THR A 69 20.78 -16.18 13.79
C THR A 69 20.97 -15.09 14.84
N ASN A 70 20.77 -15.44 16.11
CA ASN A 70 21.16 -14.56 17.21
C ASN A 70 22.66 -14.67 17.44
N VAL A 71 23.39 -13.59 17.15
CA VAL A 71 24.86 -13.51 17.30
C VAL A 71 25.27 -12.76 18.57
N SER A 72 24.31 -12.33 19.38
CA SER A 72 24.54 -11.67 20.66
C SER A 72 24.79 -12.67 21.79
N LYS A 73 25.14 -12.16 22.97
CA LYS A 73 25.32 -12.95 24.20
C LYS A 73 24.03 -13.17 24.98
N TYR A 74 22.92 -12.54 24.56
CA TYR A 74 21.64 -12.56 25.27
C TYR A 74 20.56 -13.20 24.42
N SER A 75 19.46 -13.65 25.04
CA SER A 75 18.31 -14.12 24.28
C SER A 75 17.63 -12.96 23.55
N VAL A 76 17.15 -13.22 22.33
CA VAL A 76 16.39 -12.26 21.53
C VAL A 76 15.03 -12.87 21.22
N ALA A 77 13.95 -12.16 21.54
CA ALA A 77 12.61 -12.61 21.21
C ALA A 77 12.12 -11.89 19.94
N ILE A 78 11.62 -12.66 18.97
CA ILE A 78 10.84 -12.16 17.86
C ILE A 78 9.38 -12.17 18.28
N ASN A 79 8.81 -10.98 18.47
CA ASN A 79 7.49 -10.77 19.06
C ASN A 79 6.39 -10.93 18.02
N LYS A 80 6.61 -10.38 16.81
CA LYS A 80 5.59 -10.29 15.78
C LYS A 80 6.21 -10.17 14.39
N LEU A 81 5.50 -10.72 13.41
CA LEU A 81 5.70 -10.45 12.00
C LEU A 81 4.52 -9.64 11.47
N SER A 82 4.79 -8.62 10.66
CA SER A 82 3.76 -7.81 10.00
C SER A 82 4.07 -7.69 8.51
N THR A 83 3.06 -7.82 7.64
CA THR A 83 3.24 -7.75 6.18
C THR A 83 2.59 -6.50 5.60
N SER A 84 3.10 -6.03 4.46
CA SER A 84 2.61 -4.81 3.79
C SER A 84 1.27 -4.95 3.06
N CYS A 85 0.76 -6.16 2.84
CA CYS A 85 -0.56 -6.44 2.24
C CYS A 85 -1.10 -7.77 2.80
N GLY A 86 -2.42 -7.97 2.72
CA GLY A 86 -3.04 -9.28 2.99
C GLY A 86 -2.68 -10.38 1.99
N CYS A 87 -1.97 -10.03 0.92
CA CYS A 87 -1.50 -10.94 -0.13
C CYS A 87 -0.17 -11.63 0.18
N THR A 88 0.40 -11.37 1.36
CA THR A 88 1.63 -11.97 1.84
C THR A 88 1.43 -12.42 3.27
N ALA A 89 1.76 -13.67 3.54
CA ALA A 89 1.70 -14.28 4.86
C ALA A 89 3.12 -14.64 5.31
N ALA A 90 3.43 -14.38 6.58
CA ALA A 90 4.73 -14.69 7.18
C ALA A 90 4.53 -15.47 8.48
N GLN A 91 5.33 -16.51 8.69
CA GLN A 91 5.19 -17.43 9.83
C GLN A 91 6.53 -17.75 10.47
N LEU A 92 6.48 -17.88 11.79
CA LEU A 92 7.49 -18.50 12.64
C LEU A 92 6.96 -19.85 13.15
N PRO A 93 7.83 -20.74 13.66
CA PRO A 93 7.39 -21.98 14.30
C PRO A 93 6.42 -21.75 15.49
N THR A 94 6.69 -20.72 16.29
CA THR A 94 5.80 -20.22 17.36
C THR A 94 5.85 -18.70 17.39
N THR A 95 4.84 -18.04 17.97
CA THR A 95 4.85 -16.57 18.14
C THR A 95 4.39 -16.23 19.56
N PRO A 96 5.24 -15.56 20.37
CA PRO A 96 6.62 -15.14 20.07
C PRO A 96 7.59 -16.32 19.92
N TYR A 97 8.73 -16.11 19.26
CA TYR A 97 9.82 -17.07 19.17
C TYR A 97 11.08 -16.53 19.85
N THR A 98 11.68 -17.30 20.77
CA THR A 98 12.90 -16.87 21.48
C THR A 98 14.12 -17.56 20.89
N LEU A 99 15.07 -16.76 20.41
CA LEU A 99 16.39 -17.19 19.96
C LEU A 99 17.39 -17.11 21.11
N GLN A 100 17.94 -18.26 21.48
CA GLN A 100 19.10 -18.33 22.38
C GLN A 100 20.38 -17.82 21.66
N PRO A 101 21.41 -17.37 22.40
CA PRO A 101 22.71 -17.05 21.82
C PRO A 101 23.23 -18.16 20.89
N GLY A 102 23.59 -17.81 19.66
CA GLY A 102 24.08 -18.72 18.63
C GLY A 102 23.02 -19.56 17.91
N SER A 103 21.77 -19.58 18.39
CA SER A 103 20.68 -20.31 17.73
C SER A 103 20.13 -19.57 16.50
N ASN A 104 19.48 -20.32 15.61
CA ASN A 104 18.82 -19.79 14.42
C ASN A 104 17.37 -20.27 14.27
N VAL A 105 16.59 -19.55 13.48
CA VAL A 105 15.24 -19.94 13.06
C VAL A 105 14.96 -19.47 11.64
N SER A 106 14.08 -20.19 10.96
CA SER A 106 13.57 -19.79 9.64
C SER A 106 12.24 -19.05 9.77
N ILE A 107 12.12 -17.93 9.06
CA ILE A 107 10.86 -17.24 8.80
C ILE A 107 10.40 -17.66 7.40
N SER A 108 9.28 -18.35 7.34
CA SER A 108 8.63 -18.73 6.08
C SER A 108 7.71 -17.61 5.63
N VAL A 109 7.81 -17.21 4.37
CA VAL A 109 6.95 -16.18 3.77
C VAL A 109 6.35 -16.75 2.50
N SER A 110 5.05 -16.59 2.33
CA SER A 110 4.32 -16.96 1.11
C SER A 110 3.63 -15.73 0.54
N MET A 111 3.83 -15.47 -0.74
CA MET A 111 3.13 -14.43 -1.48
C MET A 111 2.17 -15.07 -2.48
N ASP A 112 0.88 -14.75 -2.35
CA ASP A 112 -0.11 -15.11 -3.34
C ASP A 112 0.15 -14.32 -4.64
N LEU A 113 0.29 -15.02 -5.76
CA LEU A 113 0.53 -14.47 -7.09
C LEU A 113 -0.75 -14.41 -7.92
N SER A 114 -1.87 -14.90 -7.40
CA SER A 114 -3.13 -15.00 -8.12
C SER A 114 -3.59 -13.64 -8.66
N GLY A 115 -3.82 -13.60 -9.97
CA GLY A 115 -4.22 -12.39 -10.69
C GLY A 115 -3.14 -11.34 -10.88
N LYS A 116 -1.89 -11.58 -10.44
CA LYS A 116 -0.76 -10.65 -10.54
C LYS A 116 0.14 -10.93 -11.74
N VAL A 117 0.76 -9.88 -12.27
CA VAL A 117 1.72 -9.94 -13.38
C VAL A 117 2.83 -8.91 -13.17
N GLY A 118 4.01 -9.15 -13.75
CA GLY A 118 5.16 -8.26 -13.59
C GLY A 118 5.85 -8.39 -12.23
N ALA A 119 6.65 -7.40 -11.87
CA ALA A 119 7.40 -7.40 -10.62
C ALA A 119 6.53 -6.90 -9.45
N VAL A 120 6.43 -7.72 -8.40
CA VAL A 120 5.70 -7.41 -7.16
C VAL A 120 6.68 -7.48 -5.99
N THR A 121 6.91 -6.34 -5.33
CA THR A 121 7.75 -6.25 -4.13
C THR A 121 6.90 -5.97 -2.90
N LYS A 122 7.12 -6.70 -1.82
CA LYS A 122 6.46 -6.52 -0.52
C LYS A 122 7.48 -6.54 0.61
N SER A 123 7.18 -5.82 1.68
CA SER A 123 7.94 -5.86 2.92
C SER A 123 7.30 -6.78 3.97
N VAL A 124 8.16 -7.42 4.75
CA VAL A 124 7.86 -8.12 6.00
C VAL A 124 8.63 -7.42 7.13
N THR A 125 7.91 -6.85 8.08
CA THR A 125 8.48 -6.22 9.27
C THR A 125 8.56 -7.23 10.40
N VAL A 126 9.76 -7.42 10.94
CA VAL A 126 10.07 -8.23 12.11
C VAL A 126 10.17 -7.30 13.31
N ASP A 127 9.32 -7.50 14.31
CA ASP A 127 9.38 -6.86 15.63
C ASP A 127 10.11 -7.80 16.58
N SER A 128 11.21 -7.32 17.18
CA SER A 128 12.00 -8.09 18.14
C SER A 128 12.48 -7.22 19.30
N THR A 129 12.95 -7.85 20.38
CA THR A 129 13.62 -7.15 21.48
C THR A 129 14.92 -6.46 21.05
N ALA A 130 15.49 -6.83 19.90
CA ALA A 130 16.63 -6.18 19.27
C ALA A 130 16.24 -4.98 18.38
N GLY A 131 14.94 -4.69 18.23
CA GLY A 131 14.39 -3.64 17.38
C GLY A 131 13.65 -4.17 16.15
N PHE A 132 13.32 -3.25 15.24
CA PHE A 132 12.59 -3.56 14.01
C PHE A 132 13.54 -3.86 12.84
N LYS A 133 13.21 -4.89 12.06
CA LYS A 133 13.88 -5.20 10.79
C LYS A 133 12.85 -5.27 9.67
N SER A 134 13.14 -4.64 8.53
CA SER A 134 12.33 -4.79 7.31
C SER A 134 13.04 -5.72 6.33
N LEU A 135 12.38 -6.79 5.92
CA LEU A 135 12.85 -7.72 4.89
C LEU A 135 12.02 -7.53 3.62
N LEU A 136 12.62 -7.70 2.45
CA LEU A 136 11.96 -7.55 1.16
C LEU A 136 11.78 -8.90 0.46
N VAL A 137 10.59 -9.14 -0.06
CA VAL A 137 10.30 -10.26 -0.95
C VAL A 137 9.84 -9.72 -2.29
N LYS A 138 10.47 -10.18 -3.37
CA LYS A 138 10.16 -9.78 -4.74
C LYS A 138 9.76 -11.00 -5.56
N ALA A 139 8.61 -10.96 -6.22
CA ALA A 139 8.20 -11.95 -7.20
C ALA A 139 8.19 -11.32 -8.60
N ASN A 140 8.87 -11.92 -9.57
CA ASN A 140 8.73 -11.58 -10.99
C ASN A 140 7.77 -12.58 -11.62
N ILE A 141 6.61 -12.10 -12.05
CA ILE A 141 5.53 -12.96 -12.54
C ILE A 141 5.43 -12.79 -14.07
N PRO A 142 5.61 -13.87 -14.85
CA PRO A 142 5.57 -13.79 -16.29
C PRO A 142 4.18 -13.36 -16.72
N GLN A 143 4.13 -12.48 -17.73
CA GLN A 143 2.87 -12.17 -18.38
C GLN A 143 2.35 -13.47 -19.03
N PRO A 144 1.07 -13.83 -18.83
CA PRO A 144 0.47 -14.90 -19.62
C PRO A 144 0.77 -14.62 -21.10
N ALA A 145 1.27 -15.63 -21.81
CA ALA A 145 1.50 -15.50 -23.25
C ALA A 145 0.23 -14.91 -23.86
N ALA A 146 0.37 -13.78 -24.54
CA ALA A 146 -0.76 -13.08 -25.12
C ALA A 146 -1.54 -14.10 -25.95
N VAL A 147 -2.77 -14.41 -25.55
CA VAL A 147 -3.75 -14.91 -26.50
C VAL A 147 -3.87 -13.81 -27.54
N VAL A 148 -3.19 -14.01 -28.66
CA VAL A 148 -3.45 -13.29 -29.90
C VAL A 148 -4.93 -13.49 -30.17
N GLY A 149 -5.72 -12.44 -29.96
CA GLY A 149 -7.06 -12.33 -30.53
C GLY A 149 -8.26 -12.26 -29.58
N THR A 150 -8.13 -12.30 -28.25
CA THR A 150 -9.29 -12.05 -27.37
C THR A 150 -8.88 -11.39 -26.05
N THR A 151 -9.16 -10.10 -25.90
CA THR A 151 -9.20 -9.43 -24.60
C THR A 151 -10.49 -9.80 -23.88
N PRO A 152 -10.47 -10.39 -22.67
CA PRO A 152 -11.63 -10.36 -21.81
C PRO A 152 -11.87 -8.91 -21.39
N ALA A 153 -12.99 -8.35 -21.85
CA ALA A 153 -13.58 -7.18 -21.21
C ALA A 153 -13.79 -7.50 -19.72
N HIS A 154 -13.34 -6.60 -18.84
CA HIS A 154 -13.50 -6.67 -17.38
C HIS A 154 -12.79 -7.84 -16.66
N ALA A 155 -11.46 -7.75 -16.50
CA ALA A 155 -10.79 -8.45 -15.40
C ALA A 155 -10.97 -7.64 -14.08
N PRO A 156 -11.25 -8.29 -12.93
CA PRO A 156 -11.45 -7.61 -11.66
C PRO A 156 -10.15 -6.96 -11.15
N ALA A 157 -10.32 -5.93 -10.32
CA ALA A 157 -9.30 -4.98 -9.85
C ALA A 157 -8.28 -5.58 -8.86
N ASN A 158 -7.61 -6.67 -9.21
CA ASN A 158 -6.75 -7.43 -8.30
C ASN A 158 -5.35 -6.79 -8.15
N ASN A 159 -4.96 -5.89 -9.07
CA ASN A 159 -3.69 -5.17 -9.03
C ASN A 159 -3.82 -3.69 -9.42
N ALA A 160 -4.86 -3.01 -8.90
CA ALA A 160 -5.14 -1.61 -9.22
C ALA A 160 -3.92 -0.66 -9.17
N MET A 161 -2.92 -0.91 -8.31
CA MET A 161 -1.70 -0.09 -8.26
C MET A 161 -0.65 -0.45 -9.33
N GLY A 162 -0.36 -1.75 -9.52
CA GLY A 162 0.60 -2.22 -10.53
C GLY A 162 0.07 -2.01 -11.96
N ASP A 163 -1.22 -2.28 -12.13
CA ASP A 163 -1.95 -2.04 -13.38
C ASP A 163 -2.03 -0.56 -13.67
N ARG A 164 -2.28 0.31 -12.68
CA ARG A 164 -2.29 1.76 -12.90
C ARG A 164 -0.92 2.30 -13.29
N ALA A 165 0.15 1.89 -12.61
CA ALA A 165 1.49 2.33 -12.96
C ALA A 165 1.88 1.88 -14.38
N LYS A 166 1.60 0.62 -14.73
CA LYS A 166 1.81 0.09 -16.07
C LYS A 166 0.94 0.81 -17.12
N ASN A 167 -0.32 1.06 -16.83
CA ASN A 167 -1.24 1.77 -17.72
C ASN A 167 -0.78 3.22 -17.94
N ILE A 168 -0.27 3.89 -16.90
CA ILE A 168 0.36 5.21 -17.04
C ILE A 168 1.61 5.14 -17.92
N GLN A 169 2.50 4.16 -17.71
CA GLN A 169 3.70 4.01 -18.54
C GLN A 169 3.35 3.73 -20.00
N ASN A 170 2.37 2.87 -20.26
CA ASN A 170 1.89 2.59 -21.61
C ASN A 170 1.28 3.85 -22.26
N ALA A 171 0.49 4.62 -21.50
CA ALA A 171 -0.09 5.87 -21.99
C ALA A 171 0.95 6.97 -22.19
N LEU A 172 2.05 6.98 -21.44
CA LEU A 172 3.19 7.87 -21.68
C LEU A 172 3.96 7.48 -22.95
N ALA A 173 4.06 6.18 -23.23
CA ALA A 173 4.75 5.66 -24.42
C ALA A 173 3.97 5.95 -25.70
N ASP A 174 2.65 5.76 -25.71
CA ASP A 174 1.77 6.16 -26.81
C ASP A 174 0.44 6.70 -26.27
N ARG A 175 0.37 8.02 -26.10
CA ARG A 175 -0.86 8.69 -25.67
C ARG A 175 -2.00 8.59 -26.69
N GLN A 176 -1.70 8.35 -27.98
CA GLN A 176 -2.70 8.19 -29.02
C GLN A 176 -3.35 6.80 -29.03
N ALA A 177 -2.74 5.81 -28.37
CA ALA A 177 -3.26 4.44 -28.33
C ALA A 177 -4.68 4.34 -27.75
N VAL A 178 -5.06 5.30 -26.89
CA VAL A 178 -6.38 5.36 -26.26
C VAL A 178 -7.52 5.50 -27.28
N PHE A 179 -7.24 6.01 -28.48
CA PHE A 179 -8.23 6.20 -29.54
C PHE A 179 -8.33 5.03 -30.53
N LYS A 180 -7.63 3.92 -30.28
CA LYS A 180 -7.50 2.81 -31.23
C LYS A 180 -8.03 1.50 -30.63
N GLY A 181 -8.52 0.62 -31.50
CA GLY A 181 -9.03 -0.70 -31.12
C GLY A 181 -10.16 -0.62 -30.10
N GLU A 182 -10.24 -1.61 -29.21
CA GLU A 182 -11.27 -1.70 -28.16
C GLU A 182 -11.28 -0.52 -27.18
N CYS A 183 -10.16 0.23 -27.08
CA CYS A 183 -10.09 1.42 -26.24
C CYS A 183 -11.00 2.55 -26.78
N ALA A 184 -11.16 2.62 -28.11
CA ALA A 184 -11.96 3.64 -28.77
C ALA A 184 -13.43 3.59 -28.34
N THR A 185 -13.97 2.39 -28.09
CA THR A 185 -15.36 2.19 -27.69
C THR A 185 -15.77 3.02 -26.46
N CYS A 186 -14.82 3.24 -25.54
CA CYS A 186 -15.06 4.06 -24.36
C CYS A 186 -14.50 5.49 -24.49
N HIS A 187 -13.42 5.68 -25.24
CA HIS A 187 -12.68 6.95 -25.30
C HIS A 187 -12.98 7.83 -26.52
N VAL A 188 -13.64 7.28 -27.54
CA VAL A 188 -13.98 7.96 -28.80
C VAL A 188 -15.50 8.01 -28.99
N ASP A 189 -16.18 6.87 -28.89
CA ASP A 189 -17.58 6.73 -29.32
C ASP A 189 -18.53 7.70 -28.63
N LYS A 190 -18.29 7.99 -27.34
CA LYS A 190 -19.12 8.94 -26.58
C LYS A 190 -19.05 10.37 -27.10
N GLY A 191 -18.01 10.74 -27.86
CA GLY A 191 -17.83 12.04 -28.48
C GLY A 191 -18.27 12.12 -29.94
N VAL A 192 -18.61 10.98 -30.57
CA VAL A 192 -19.02 10.94 -31.97
C VAL A 192 -20.30 11.77 -32.17
N GLY A 193 -20.26 12.68 -33.15
CA GLY A 193 -21.39 13.55 -33.49
C GLY A 193 -21.66 14.70 -32.51
N LYS A 194 -20.90 14.81 -31.41
CA LYS A 194 -21.07 15.88 -30.43
C LYS A 194 -20.24 17.11 -30.77
N MET A 195 -20.69 18.26 -30.28
CA MET A 195 -20.07 19.58 -30.45
C MET A 195 -20.02 20.33 -29.11
N GLY A 196 -19.15 21.34 -29.00
CA GLY A 196 -19.11 22.30 -27.89
C GLY A 196 -19.15 21.65 -26.50
N ALA A 197 -20.11 22.06 -25.67
CA ALA A 197 -20.26 21.59 -24.29
C ALA A 197 -20.45 20.06 -24.19
N GLU A 198 -21.24 19.46 -25.07
CA GLU A 198 -21.51 18.01 -25.04
C GLU A 198 -20.26 17.21 -25.37
N LEU A 199 -19.48 17.69 -26.34
CA LEU A 199 -18.21 17.08 -26.69
C LEU A 199 -17.18 17.26 -25.57
N TYR A 200 -17.17 18.42 -24.92
CA TYR A 200 -16.30 18.68 -23.78
C TYR A 200 -16.58 17.69 -22.64
N VAL A 201 -17.84 17.48 -22.26
CA VAL A 201 -18.22 16.49 -21.23
C VAL A 201 -17.79 15.09 -21.63
N ALA A 202 -17.98 14.71 -22.90
CA ALA A 202 -17.67 13.38 -23.40
C ALA A 202 -16.16 13.08 -23.45
N SER A 203 -15.32 14.05 -23.81
CA SER A 203 -13.92 13.80 -24.18
C SER A 203 -12.88 14.53 -23.30
N CYS A 204 -13.26 15.61 -22.62
CA CYS A 204 -12.33 16.45 -21.85
C CYS A 204 -12.64 16.45 -20.34
N GLY A 205 -13.93 16.53 -19.98
CA GLY A 205 -14.41 16.66 -18.61
C GLY A 205 -14.03 15.47 -17.73
N ILE A 206 -13.94 14.27 -18.30
CA ILE A 206 -13.52 13.06 -17.58
C ILE A 206 -12.14 13.20 -16.90
N CYS A 207 -11.27 14.05 -17.43
CA CYS A 207 -9.98 14.37 -16.84
C CYS A 207 -10.02 15.71 -16.09
N HIS A 208 -10.53 16.76 -16.75
CA HIS A 208 -10.41 18.12 -16.25
C HIS A 208 -11.41 18.49 -15.14
N ASP A 209 -12.58 17.84 -15.12
CA ASP A 209 -13.64 18.04 -14.13
C ASP A 209 -13.85 16.82 -13.22
N ALA A 210 -12.92 15.86 -13.23
CA ALA A 210 -12.97 14.73 -12.32
C ALA A 210 -13.00 15.20 -10.85
N GLU A 211 -13.92 14.66 -10.05
CA GLU A 211 -14.03 14.94 -8.61
C GLU A 211 -12.69 14.68 -7.89
N HIS A 212 -12.03 13.59 -8.27
CA HIS A 212 -10.71 13.19 -7.78
C HIS A 212 -9.62 13.41 -8.84
N ARG A 213 -9.57 14.61 -9.43
CA ARG A 213 -8.60 14.96 -10.48
C ARG A 213 -7.16 14.77 -10.00
N ALA A 214 -6.37 14.05 -10.80
CA ALA A 214 -4.94 13.87 -10.52
C ALA A 214 -4.18 15.21 -10.60
N ALA A 215 -3.21 15.43 -9.72
CA ALA A 215 -2.46 16.70 -9.63
C ALA A 215 -1.76 17.12 -10.95
N MET A 216 -1.44 16.15 -11.82
CA MET A 216 -0.84 16.40 -13.13
C MET A 216 -1.83 16.96 -14.17
N VAL A 217 -3.14 16.78 -13.95
CA VAL A 217 -4.19 17.28 -14.85
C VAL A 217 -4.56 18.70 -14.41
N PRO A 218 -4.41 19.70 -15.29
CA PRO A 218 -4.70 21.08 -14.92
C PRO A 218 -6.20 21.30 -14.73
N ASP A 219 -6.54 22.12 -13.74
CA ASP A 219 -7.88 22.68 -13.61
C ASP A 219 -8.07 23.76 -14.68
N LEU A 220 -8.97 23.52 -15.63
CA LEU A 220 -9.21 24.48 -16.70
C LEU A 220 -9.90 25.75 -16.19
N LYS A 221 -10.51 25.74 -14.99
CA LYS A 221 -11.10 26.93 -14.38
C LYS A 221 -10.08 27.83 -13.70
N VAL A 222 -8.83 27.37 -13.53
CA VAL A 222 -7.74 28.14 -12.91
C VAL A 222 -6.68 28.49 -13.97
N PRO A 223 -6.75 29.69 -14.59
CA PRO A 223 -5.80 30.12 -15.61
C PRO A 223 -4.40 30.33 -15.01
N ARG A 224 -3.41 29.61 -15.55
CA ARG A 224 -1.99 29.81 -15.22
C ARG A 224 -1.26 30.76 -16.18
N SER A 225 -1.86 31.00 -17.33
CA SER A 225 -1.40 31.92 -18.38
C SER A 225 -2.62 32.54 -19.04
N PRO A 226 -2.46 33.64 -19.81
CA PRO A 226 -3.49 34.08 -20.73
C PRO A 226 -3.89 32.94 -21.68
N ARG A 227 -5.20 32.79 -21.92
CA ARG A 227 -5.76 31.76 -22.79
C ARG A 227 -6.76 32.41 -23.73
N ASP A 228 -6.40 32.46 -25.01
CA ASP A 228 -7.25 32.88 -26.11
C ASP A 228 -7.70 31.68 -26.95
N ILE A 229 -8.39 31.94 -28.05
CA ILE A 229 -8.88 30.88 -28.94
C ILE A 229 -7.73 30.02 -29.49
N SER A 230 -6.60 30.64 -29.85
CA SER A 230 -5.40 29.99 -30.37
C SER A 230 -4.76 29.06 -29.33
N PHE A 231 -4.74 29.48 -28.06
CA PHE A 231 -4.29 28.65 -26.96
C PHE A 231 -5.10 27.34 -26.88
N TRP A 232 -6.43 27.44 -26.87
CA TRP A 232 -7.29 26.26 -26.77
C TRP A 232 -7.13 25.35 -27.98
N GLN A 233 -7.17 25.93 -29.18
CA GLN A 233 -7.05 25.19 -30.43
C GLN A 233 -5.75 24.40 -30.49
N LYS A 234 -4.61 25.03 -30.16
CA LYS A 234 -3.30 24.37 -30.12
C LYS A 234 -3.30 23.13 -29.23
N TRP A 235 -3.70 23.28 -27.96
CA TRP A 235 -3.61 22.19 -27.00
C TRP A 235 -4.62 21.08 -27.27
N ILE A 236 -5.79 21.39 -27.83
CA ILE A 236 -6.76 20.36 -28.26
C ILE A 236 -6.21 19.60 -29.46
N MET A 237 -5.72 20.30 -30.48
CA MET A 237 -5.26 19.69 -31.72
C MET A 237 -4.03 18.81 -31.51
N GLU A 238 -3.00 19.34 -30.85
CA GLU A 238 -1.68 18.70 -30.74
C GLU A 238 -1.54 17.85 -29.45
N GLY A 239 -2.47 18.03 -28.51
CA GLY A 239 -2.28 17.53 -27.15
C GLY A 239 -1.10 18.21 -26.49
N LYS A 240 -0.52 17.58 -25.46
CA LYS A 240 0.67 18.11 -24.80
C LYS A 240 1.79 17.07 -24.73
N PRO A 241 2.86 17.23 -25.53
CA PRO A 241 4.04 16.37 -25.47
C PRO A 241 4.60 16.23 -24.05
N GLY A 242 5.07 15.02 -23.70
CA GLY A 242 5.58 14.71 -22.36
C GLY A 242 4.50 14.60 -21.28
N THR A 243 3.22 14.60 -21.66
CA THR A 243 2.10 14.40 -20.73
C THR A 243 1.13 13.35 -21.27
N LEU A 244 0.14 12.99 -20.44
CA LEU A 244 -0.92 12.05 -20.80
C LEU A 244 -2.01 12.66 -21.69
N MET A 245 -1.96 13.97 -22.02
CA MET A 245 -2.98 14.60 -22.85
C MET A 245 -2.72 14.30 -24.34
N PRO A 246 -3.55 13.47 -24.99
CA PRO A 246 -3.35 13.11 -26.39
C PRO A 246 -3.73 14.27 -27.33
N ALA A 247 -3.28 14.16 -28.56
CA ALA A 247 -3.70 15.01 -29.66
C ALA A 247 -5.09 14.58 -30.12
N PHE A 248 -6.06 15.50 -30.16
CA PHE A 248 -7.44 15.15 -30.52
C PHE A 248 -7.73 15.37 -32.00
N ALA A 249 -6.93 16.15 -32.72
CA ALA A 249 -7.12 16.34 -34.15
C ALA A 249 -6.84 15.06 -34.93
N GLN A 250 -7.69 14.77 -35.92
CA GLN A 250 -7.46 13.70 -36.89
C GLN A 250 -6.09 13.81 -37.59
N ALA A 251 -5.64 15.03 -37.89
CA ALA A 251 -4.31 15.29 -38.46
C ALA A 251 -3.14 14.81 -37.56
N HIS A 252 -3.39 14.63 -36.27
CA HIS A 252 -2.42 14.15 -35.28
C HIS A 252 -2.82 12.78 -34.69
N GLY A 253 -3.69 12.03 -35.38
CA GLY A 253 -4.12 10.70 -34.98
C GLY A 253 -5.13 10.68 -33.83
N GLY A 254 -5.84 11.77 -33.60
CA GLY A 254 -6.98 11.86 -32.70
C GLY A 254 -8.33 11.65 -33.41
N PRO A 255 -9.44 11.60 -32.68
CA PRO A 255 -10.74 11.25 -33.25
C PRO A 255 -11.52 12.43 -33.84
N LEU A 256 -11.18 13.68 -33.47
CA LEU A 256 -12.03 14.84 -33.71
C LEU A 256 -11.77 15.49 -35.08
N THR A 257 -12.86 15.83 -35.76
CA THR A 257 -12.82 16.65 -36.99
C THR A 257 -12.45 18.11 -36.66
N GLN A 258 -12.11 18.90 -37.68
CA GLN A 258 -11.80 20.31 -37.48
C GLN A 258 -13.01 21.08 -36.92
N GLU A 259 -14.22 20.80 -37.40
CA GLU A 259 -15.45 21.44 -36.95
C GLU A 259 -15.74 21.14 -35.47
N GLN A 260 -15.48 19.90 -35.04
CA GLN A 260 -15.58 19.51 -33.63
C GLN A 260 -14.58 20.28 -32.77
N ILE A 261 -13.34 20.41 -33.23
CA ILE A 261 -12.30 21.17 -32.52
C ILE A 261 -12.65 22.65 -32.44
N ASP A 262 -13.12 23.25 -33.53
CA ASP A 262 -13.50 24.66 -33.57
C ASP A 262 -14.66 24.91 -32.60
N SER A 263 -15.67 24.03 -32.58
CA SER A 263 -16.81 24.12 -31.65
C SER A 263 -16.37 24.03 -30.18
N LEU A 264 -15.42 23.14 -29.85
CA LEU A 264 -14.84 23.02 -28.51
C LEU A 264 -14.05 24.27 -28.11
N THR A 265 -13.29 24.79 -29.06
CA THR A 265 -12.41 25.94 -28.86
C THR A 265 -13.24 27.19 -28.54
N VAL A 266 -14.33 27.41 -29.30
CA VAL A 266 -15.30 28.49 -29.01
C VAL A 266 -15.91 28.31 -27.62
N TYR A 267 -16.44 27.12 -27.33
CA TYR A 267 -17.03 26.82 -26.03
C TYR A 267 -16.07 27.09 -24.86
N LEU A 268 -14.83 26.63 -24.95
CA LEU A 268 -13.82 26.84 -23.90
C LEU A 268 -13.40 28.30 -23.78
N ASN A 269 -13.29 29.02 -24.88
CA ASN A 269 -12.96 30.44 -24.88
C ASN A 269 -14.07 31.30 -24.23
N GLU A 270 -15.33 30.90 -24.36
CA GLU A 270 -16.48 31.59 -23.78
C GLU A 270 -16.70 31.24 -22.30
N THR A 271 -16.47 29.98 -21.92
CA THR A 271 -16.84 29.47 -20.60
C THR A 271 -15.70 29.40 -19.59
N MET A 272 -14.44 29.32 -20.04
CA MET A 272 -13.28 29.23 -19.13
C MET A 272 -12.67 30.61 -18.86
N PRO A 273 -12.18 30.87 -17.63
CA PRO A 273 -11.53 32.15 -17.30
C PRO A 273 -10.27 32.39 -18.16
N ARG A 274 -10.13 33.59 -18.74
CA ARG A 274 -9.11 33.89 -19.76
C ARG A 274 -7.80 34.47 -19.21
N GLN A 275 -7.83 35.16 -18.08
CA GLN A 275 -6.68 35.85 -17.51
C GLN A 275 -6.22 35.16 -16.23
N ALA A 276 -4.90 34.93 -16.10
CA ALA A 276 -4.32 34.57 -14.81
C ALA A 276 -4.62 35.71 -13.83
N VAL A 277 -5.28 35.40 -12.71
CA VAL A 277 -5.53 36.39 -11.68
C VAL A 277 -4.17 36.87 -11.20
N ALA A 278 -3.87 38.16 -11.34
CA ALA A 278 -2.67 38.75 -10.76
C ALA A 278 -2.65 38.38 -9.28
N ALA A 279 -1.55 37.80 -8.80
CA ALA A 279 -1.39 37.54 -7.38
C ALA A 279 -1.57 38.87 -6.65
N THR A 280 -2.61 38.98 -5.82
CA THR A 280 -2.71 40.06 -4.84
C THR A 280 -1.39 40.06 -4.06
N PRO A 281 -0.68 41.20 -3.95
CA PRO A 281 0.51 41.25 -3.12
C PRO A 281 0.09 40.84 -1.70
N VAL A 282 0.62 39.72 -1.22
CA VAL A 282 0.52 39.41 0.21
C VAL A 282 1.31 40.50 0.89
N ALA A 283 0.60 41.40 1.58
CA ALA A 283 1.24 42.44 2.38
C ALA A 283 2.25 41.76 3.32
N PRO A 284 3.49 42.27 3.42
CA PRO A 284 4.46 41.70 4.34
C PRO A 284 3.86 41.71 5.76
N PRO A 285 4.11 40.66 6.56
CA PRO A 285 3.62 40.62 7.93
C PRO A 285 4.11 41.87 8.67
N ALA A 286 3.18 42.52 9.39
CA ALA A 286 3.50 43.70 10.18
C ALA A 286 4.67 43.37 11.14
N PRO A 287 5.66 44.27 11.29
CA PRO A 287 6.78 44.02 12.18
C PRO A 287 6.25 43.80 13.60
N ALA A 288 6.75 42.73 14.23
CA ALA A 288 6.41 42.36 15.59
C ALA A 288 6.62 43.57 16.51
N SER A 289 5.54 43.97 17.19
CA SER A 289 5.58 45.03 18.18
C SER A 289 6.52 44.59 19.30
N LEU A 290 7.66 45.28 19.42
CA LEU A 290 8.52 45.21 20.61
C LEU A 290 7.68 45.61 21.82
N GLN A 291 7.24 44.64 22.61
CA GLN A 291 6.79 44.88 23.96
C GLN A 291 7.99 45.42 24.75
N LYS A 292 7.99 46.73 25.01
CA LYS A 292 8.73 47.29 26.14
C LYS A 292 7.94 46.95 27.40
N ASN A 293 8.66 46.40 28.39
CA ASN A 293 8.23 46.15 29.76
C ASN A 293 7.38 47.29 30.34
#